data_AF-A0A925YQH4-F1
#
_entry.id   AF-A0A925YQH4-F1
#
_cell.length_a   1.000
_cell.length_b   1.000
_cell.length_c   1.000
_cell.angle_alpha   90.00
_cell.angle_beta   90.00
_cell.angle_gamma   90.00
#
_symmetry.space_group_name_H-M   'P 1'
#
loop_
_entity.id
_entity.type
_entity.pdbx_description
1 polymer ?
#
loop_
_entity_poly.entity_id
_entity_poly.type
_entity_poly.pdbx_seq_one_letter_code
_entity_poly.pdbx_strand_id
1 'polypeptide(L)' 'MKIVAGNSNRPLAEAICSYLHLPQVKAVVKRFNDMEVFVEIQ' A
#
# COMPACT_ATOMS: atom_id res chain seq x y z
N MET A 1 -15.15 2.86 -1.68
CA MET A 1 -13.96 3.62 -1.25
C MET A 1 -12.75 2.68 -1.26
N LYS A 2 -11.55 3.16 -1.57
CA LYS A 2 -10.32 2.34 -1.64
C LYS A 2 -9.24 2.98 -0.76
N ILE A 3 -8.56 2.18 0.05
CA ILE A 3 -7.47 2.63 0.93
C ILE A 3 -6.17 2.08 0.36
N VAL A 4 -5.27 2.97 -0.04
CA VAL A 4 -3.96 2.66 -0.60
C VAL A 4 -2.89 3.22 0.33
N ALA A 5 -1.90 2.40 0.67
CA ALA A 5 -0.70 2.83 1.38
C ALA A 5 0.54 2.19 0.75
N GLY A 6 1.62 2.96 0.64
CA GLY A 6 2.92 2.46 0.19
C GLY A 6 3.69 1.77 1.32
N ASN A 7 5.02 1.79 1.24
CA ASN A 7 5.91 1.11 2.20
C ASN A 7 6.18 1.89 3.50
N SER A 8 5.65 3.10 3.65
CA SER A 8 6.02 4.00 4.76
C SER A 8 5.50 3.52 6.12
N ASN A 9 4.23 3.09 6.22
CA ASN A 9 3.64 2.67 7.49
C ASN A 9 2.44 1.72 7.28
N ARG A 10 2.75 0.44 7.02
CA ARG A 10 1.76 -0.64 6.90
C ARG A 10 0.87 -0.81 8.15
N PRO A 11 1.42 -0.85 9.38
CA PRO A 11 0.61 -1.04 10.58
C PRO A 11 -0.49 0.03 10.76
N LEU A 12 -0.18 1.30 10.47
CA LEU A 12 -1.17 2.37 10.54
C LEU A 12 -2.27 2.20 9.49
N ALA A 13 -1.90 1.85 8.26
CA ALA A 13 -2.87 1.66 7.19
C ALA A 13 -3.79 0.46 7.45
N GLU A 14 -3.25 -0.62 8.02
CA GLU A 14 -4.02 -1.78 8.47
C GLU A 14 -5.00 -1.40 9.58
N ALA A 15 -4.56 -0.64 10.59
CA ALA A 15 -5.42 -0.17 11.67
C ALA A 15 -6.60 0.68 11.15
N ILE A 16 -6.36 1.57 10.19
CA ILE A 16 -7.42 2.37 9.53
C ILE A 16 -8.39 1.47 8.74
N CYS A 17 -7.86 0.49 8.00
CA CYS A 17 -8.68 -0.47 7.26
C CYS A 17 -9.57 -1.30 8.20
N SER A 18 -9.01 -1.78 9.31
CA SER A 18 -9.75 -2.49 10.36
C SER A 18 -10.83 -1.62 10.98
N TYR A 19 -10.51 -0.37 11.32
CA TYR A 19 -11.49 0.57 11.89
C TYR A 19 -12.68 0.82 10.95
N LEU A 20 -12.41 0.99 9.65
CA LEU A 20 -13.44 1.23 8.64
C LEU A 20 -14.11 -0.03 8.10
N HIS A 21 -13.65 -1.22 8.51
CA HIS A 21 -14.12 -2.52 8.03
C HIS A 21 -13.99 -2.66 6.51
N LEU A 22 -12.91 -2.10 5.95
CA LEU A 22 -12.61 -2.13 4.52
C LEU A 22 -11.31 -2.90 4.29
N PRO A 23 -11.21 -3.70 3.21
CA PRO A 23 -9.95 -4.33 2.84
C PRO A 23 -8.95 -3.29 2.33
N GLN A 24 -7.68 -3.45 2.71
CA GLN A 24 -6.59 -2.67 2.13
C GLN A 24 -6.36 -3.08 0.68
N VAL A 25 -6.09 -2.11 -0.19
CA VAL A 25 -5.69 -2.39 -1.57
C VAL A 25 -4.32 -3.06 -1.57
N LYS A 26 -4.21 -4.16 -2.31
CA LYS A 26 -2.92 -4.80 -2.55
C LYS A 26 -2.15 -3.98 -3.58
N ALA A 27 -0.94 -3.57 -3.20
CA ALA A 27 -0.02 -2.90 -4.09
C ALA A 27 1.37 -3.52 -3.98
N VAL A 28 2.06 -3.60 -5.11
CA VAL A 28 3.45 -4.03 -5.21
C VAL A 28 4.29 -2.79 -5.46
N VAL A 29 5.22 -2.51 -4.55
CA VAL A 29 6.20 -1.43 -4.69
C VAL A 29 7.58 -2.08 -4.80
N LYS A 30 8.25 -1.90 -5.94
CA LYS A 30 9.61 -2.38 -6.18
C LYS A 30 10.49 -1.23 -6.69
N ARG A 31 11.80 -1.37 -6.54
CA ARG A 31 12.77 -0.41 -7.06
C ARG A 31 13.64 -1.10 -8.11
N PHE A 32 13.90 -0.44 -9.22
CA PHE A 32 14.80 -0.91 -10.27
C PHE A 32 16.27 -0.56 -9.95
N ASN A 33 17.21 -1.16 -10.69
CA ASN A 33 18.64 -0.98 -10.45
C ASN A 33 19.13 0.46 -10.73
N ASP A 34 18.40 1.22 -11.53
CA ASP A 34 18.60 2.64 -11.81
C ASP A 34 17.91 3.57 -10.79
N MET A 35 17.41 3.00 -9.69
CA MET A 35 16.70 3.68 -8.59
C MET A 35 15.28 4.15 -8.89
N GLU A 36 14.75 3.89 -10.09
CA GLU A 36 13.34 4.17 -10.37
C GLU A 36 12.41 3.30 -9.51
N VAL A 37 11.26 3.85 -9.13
CA VAL A 37 10.28 3.17 -8.28
C VAL A 37 9.08 2.76 -9.13
N PHE A 38 8.79 1.47 -9.14
CA PHE A 38 7.62 0.89 -9.77
C PHE A 38 6.55 0.59 -8.73
N VAL A 39 5.31 1.00 -9.02
CA VAL A 39 4.13 0.77 -8.19
C VAL A 39 3.02 0.18 -9.05
N GLU A 40 2.46 -0.96 -8.62
CA GLU A 40 1.33 -1.63 -9.28
C GLU A 40 0.24 -1.94 -8.27
N ILE A 41 -1.02 -1.73 -8.66
CA ILE A 41 -2.21 -2.07 -7.87
C ILE A 41 -2.77 -3.39 -8.39
N GLN A 42 -3.01 -4.35 -7.50
CA GLN A 42 -3.57 -5.68 -7.81
C GLN A 42 -5.10 -5.74 -7.65
#